data_AF-A0AAN8THV0-F1
#
_entry.id   AF-A0AAN8THV0-F1
#
_cell.length_a   1.000
_cell.length_b   1.000
_cell.length_c   1.000
_cell.angle_alpha   90.00
_cell.angle_beta   90.00
_cell.angle_gamma   90.00
#
_symmetry.space_group_name_H-M   'P 1'
#
loop_
_entity.id
_entity.type
_entity.pdbx_description
1 polymer ?
#
loop_
_entity_poly.entity_id
_entity_poly.type
_entity_poly.pdbx_seq_one_letter_code
_entity_poly.pdbx_strand_id
1 'polypeptide(L)'
;MGNLVLFDKRKRTIWQSFDHPTDSLLPGQNLVSGQKLIAGASATNRSQGLLALTVLNGSWAAYTDTDPPQYYYISYYLESP
;
A
#
# COMPACT_ATOMS: atom_id res chain seq x y z
N MET A 1 -2.05 -5.36 16.11
CA MET A 1 -3.52 -5.58 16.13
C MET A 1 -4.10 -4.81 14.95
N GLY A 2 -5.02 -5.39 14.17
CA GLY A 2 -5.62 -4.69 13.03
C GLY A 2 -5.90 -5.54 11.78
N ASN A 3 -5.45 -6.79 11.76
CA ASN A 3 -5.78 -7.71 10.66
C ASN A 3 -7.16 -8.34 10.91
N LEU A 4 -8.14 -8.03 10.05
CA LEU A 4 -9.42 -8.72 10.02
C LEU A 4 -9.29 -9.95 9.12
N VAL A 5 -9.52 -11.15 9.66
CA VAL A 5 -9.28 -12.42 8.96
C VAL A 5 -10.59 -13.19 8.82
N LEU A 6 -10.88 -13.66 7.61
CA LEU A 6 -12.00 -14.55 7.33
C LEU A 6 -11.51 -15.99 7.17
N PHE A 7 -12.18 -16.90 7.87
CA PHE A 7 -11.89 -18.31 7.85
C PHE A 7 -13.01 -19.11 7.18
N ASP A 8 -12.64 -20.21 6.50
CA ASP A 8 -13.60 -21.21 6.05
C ASP A 8 -14.02 -22.18 7.17
N LYS A 9 -14.90 -23.13 6.85
CA LYS A 9 -15.36 -24.18 7.79
C LYS A 9 -14.23 -25.07 8.33
N ARG A 10 -13.08 -25.12 7.66
CA ARG A 10 -11.89 -25.89 8.06
C ARG A 10 -10.87 -25.02 8.80
N LYS A 11 -11.24 -23.79 9.21
CA LYS A 11 -10.39 -22.80 9.87
C LYS A 11 -9.19 -22.34 9.02
N ARG A 12 -9.28 -22.47 7.69
CA ARG A 12 -8.26 -21.94 6.78
C ARG A 12 -8.56 -20.48 6.49
N THR A 13 -7.55 -19.63 6.53
CA THR A 13 -7.67 -18.25 6.08
C THR A 13 -8.03 -18.23 4.60
N ILE A 14 -9.14 -17.61 4.25
CA ILE A 14 -9.58 -17.44 2.85
C ILE A 14 -9.53 -15.98 2.40
N TRP A 15 -9.40 -15.05 3.34
CA TRP A 15 -9.25 -13.63 3.11
C TRP A 15 -8.70 -12.95 4.36
N GLN A 16 -7.93 -11.88 4.18
CA GLN A 16 -7.47 -11.03 5.29
C GLN A 16 -7.33 -9.57 4.84
N SER A 17 -7.62 -8.62 5.73
CA SER A 17 -7.58 -7.19 5.39
C SER A 17 -6.18 -6.69 5.05
N PHE A 18 -5.14 -7.32 5.58
CA PHE A 18 -3.75 -6.94 5.30
C PHE A 18 -3.34 -7.11 3.83
N ASP A 19 -4.01 -7.99 3.08
CA ASP A 19 -3.77 -8.19 1.64
C ASP A 19 -4.43 -7.08 0.78
N HIS A 20 -5.17 -6.16 1.41
CA HIS A 20 -5.93 -5.08 0.76
C HIS A 20 -5.61 -3.72 1.43
N PRO A 21 -4.42 -3.15 1.19
CA PRO A 21 -4.02 -1.89 1.81
C PRO A 21 -4.90 -0.70 1.37
N THR A 22 -5.02 0.30 2.26
CA THR A 22 -5.73 1.56 2.02
C THR A 22 -4.75 2.74 2.01
N ASP A 23 -4.81 3.65 2.99
CA ASP A 23 -3.93 4.81 3.15
C ASP A 23 -2.82 4.59 4.20
N SER A 24 -2.84 3.44 4.87
CA SER A 24 -1.98 3.14 6.02
C SER A 24 -1.31 1.77 5.88
N LEU A 25 -0.06 1.67 6.34
CA LEU A 25 0.67 0.41 6.50
C LEU A 25 0.83 0.11 8.00
N LEU A 26 0.30 -1.02 8.45
CA LEU A 26 0.30 -1.40 9.86
C LEU A 26 1.45 -2.37 10.21
N PRO A 27 1.90 -2.43 11.48
CA PRO A 27 2.88 -3.43 11.91
C PRO A 27 2.41 -4.86 11.61
N GLY A 28 3.25 -5.62 10.89
CA GLY A 28 2.96 -6.99 10.44
C GLY A 28 2.20 -7.07 9.11
N GLN A 29 1.81 -5.94 8.52
CA GLN A 29 1.31 -5.88 7.15
C GLN A 29 2.48 -5.71 6.19
N ASN A 30 2.48 -6.49 5.12
CA ASN A 30 3.47 -6.37 4.05
C ASN A 30 2.87 -5.56 2.90
N LEU A 31 3.58 -4.53 2.44
CA LEU A 31 3.29 -3.88 1.17
C LEU A 31 4.18 -4.52 0.10
N VAL A 32 3.60 -5.30 -0.80
CA VAL A 32 4.35 -6.00 -1.86
C VAL A 32 4.25 -5.27 -3.19
N SER A 33 5.13 -5.62 -4.14
CA SER A 33 5.10 -5.02 -5.47
C SER A 33 3.75 -5.23 -6.16
N GLY A 34 3.25 -4.19 -6.82
CA GLY A 34 1.90 -4.15 -7.41
C GLY A 34 0.81 -3.61 -6.47
N GLN A 35 1.09 -3.51 -5.16
CA GLN A 35 0.20 -2.82 -4.21
C GLN A 35 0.61 -1.35 -4.04
N LYS A 36 -0.35 -0.52 -3.66
CA LYS A 36 -0.14 0.88 -3.31
C LYS A 36 -0.97 1.27 -2.10
N LEU A 37 -0.42 2.16 -1.28
CA LEU A 37 -1.20 2.95 -0.35
C LEU A 37 -1.72 4.17 -1.11
N ILE A 38 -3.00 4.50 -1.00
CA ILE A 38 -3.62 5.67 -1.62
C ILE A 38 -4.23 6.52 -0.54
N ALA A 39 -3.80 7.77 -0.45
CA ALA A 39 -4.35 8.71 0.51
C ALA A 39 -5.84 8.97 0.25
N GLY A 40 -6.58 9.30 1.31
CA GLY A 40 -7.95 9.81 1.16
C GLY A 40 -7.98 11.10 0.32
N ALA A 41 -9.07 11.31 -0.42
CA ALA A 41 -9.27 12.51 -1.23
C ALA A 41 -9.25 13.81 -0.39
N SER A 42 -9.66 13.73 0.88
CA SER A 42 -9.50 14.81 1.86
C SER A 42 -9.56 14.28 3.29
N ALA A 43 -9.39 15.16 4.29
CA ALA A 43 -9.50 14.79 5.71
C ALA A 43 -10.88 14.18 6.07
N THR A 44 -11.95 14.64 5.42
CA THR A 44 -13.33 14.19 5.64
C THR A 44 -13.82 13.19 4.59
N ASN A 45 -13.15 13.09 3.44
CA ASN A 45 -13.50 12.18 2.36
C ASN A 45 -12.45 11.06 2.24
N ARG A 46 -12.83 9.84 2.66
CA ARG A 46 -11.98 8.65 2.64
C ARG A 46 -12.02 7.86 1.33
N SER A 47 -12.64 8.40 0.28
CA SER A 47 -12.47 7.86 -1.07
C SER A 47 -11.03 8.04 -1.55
N GLN A 48 -10.63 7.29 -2.57
CA GLN A 48 -9.27 7.32 -3.10
C GLN A 48 -8.95 8.69 -3.71
N GLY A 49 -7.92 9.35 -3.18
CA GLY A 49 -7.31 10.54 -3.76
C GLY A 49 -6.25 10.19 -4.80
N LEU A 50 -5.36 11.14 -5.07
CA LEU A 50 -4.30 10.99 -6.09
C LEU A 50 -2.93 10.66 -5.52
N LEU A 51 -2.68 10.91 -4.24
CA LEU A 51 -1.36 10.67 -3.64
C LEU A 51 -1.20 9.18 -3.34
N ALA A 52 -0.15 8.57 -3.89
CA ALA A 52 0.12 7.16 -3.74
C ALA A 52 1.56 6.88 -3.26
N LEU A 53 1.71 5.82 -2.48
CA LEU A 53 2.99 5.21 -2.08
C LEU A 53 3.01 3.75 -2.54
N THR A 54 4.06 3.31 -3.24
CA THR A 54 4.18 1.93 -3.72
C THR A 54 5.61 1.41 -3.58
N VAL A 55 5.77 0.10 -3.81
CA VAL A 55 7.07 -0.57 -3.97
C VAL A 55 7.28 -0.90 -5.45
N LEU A 56 8.24 -0.23 -6.08
CA LEU A 56 8.65 -0.41 -7.47
C LEU A 56 10.07 -0.96 -7.50
N ASN A 57 10.24 -2.21 -7.97
CA ASN A 57 11.54 -2.87 -8.10
C ASN A 57 12.39 -2.84 -6.80
N GLY A 58 11.73 -3.04 -5.65
CA GLY A 58 12.35 -2.99 -4.33
C GLY A 58 12.43 -1.58 -3.73
N SER A 59 12.37 -0.53 -4.55
CA SER A 59 12.39 0.86 -4.09
C SER A 59 11.00 1.35 -3.68
N TRP A 60 10.93 2.16 -2.63
CA TRP A 60 9.76 2.95 -2.30
C TRP A 60 9.60 4.09 -3.31
N ALA A 61 8.39 4.32 -3.79
CA ALA A 61 8.08 5.42 -4.69
C ALA A 61 6.81 6.15 -4.24
N ALA A 62 6.89 7.47 -4.15
CA ALA A 62 5.75 8.35 -3.88
C ALA A 62 5.46 9.21 -5.11
N TYR A 63 4.18 9.24 -5.53
CA TYR A 63 3.77 9.83 -6.80
C TYR A 63 2.31 10.26 -6.79
N THR A 64 1.88 11.02 -7.79
CA THR A 64 0.46 11.19 -8.12
C THR A 64 0.00 10.14 -9.11
N ASP A 65 -1.09 9.45 -8.77
CA ASP A 65 -1.76 8.43 -9.58
C ASP A 65 -2.61 9.08 -10.68
N THR A 66 -1.94 9.86 -11.52
CA THR A 66 -2.48 10.51 -12.71
C THR A 66 -2.02 9.76 -13.96
N ASP A 67 -2.57 10.11 -15.13
CA ASP A 67 -2.14 9.56 -16.42
C ASP A 67 -1.53 10.68 -17.29
N PRO A 68 -0.19 10.76 -17.43
CA PRO A 68 0.82 9.85 -16.88
C PRO A 68 1.17 10.10 -15.39
N PRO A 69 1.66 9.09 -14.65
CA PRO A 69 2.03 9.26 -13.23
C PRO A 69 3.17 10.25 -13.02
N GLN A 70 3.09 11.07 -11.96
CA GLN A 70 4.14 12.04 -11.62
C GLN A 70 4.84 11.67 -10.31
N TYR A 71 6.12 11.31 -10.39
CA TYR A 71 6.91 10.88 -9.25
C TYR A 71 7.54 12.06 -8.50
N TYR A 72 7.42 12.05 -7.18
CA TYR A 72 8.05 13.04 -6.30
C TYR A 72 9.26 12.48 -5.54
N TYR A 73 9.23 11.18 -5.24
CA TYR A 73 10.29 10.52 -4.51
C TYR A 73 10.42 9.08 -4.98
N ILE A 74 11.66 8.62 -5.13
CA ILE A 74 12.02 7.21 -5.29
C ILE A 74 13.20 6.96 -4.36
N SER A 75 13.10 5.96 -3.49
CA SER A 75 14.23 5.55 -2.66
C SER A 75 15.25 4.85 -3.54
N TYR A 76 16.45 5.39 -3.64
CA TYR A 76 17.56 4.67 -4.24
C TYR A 76 18.16 3.77 -3.16
N TYR A 77 18.25 2.46 -3.43
CA TYR A 77 19.20 1.64 -2.68
C TYR A 77 20.59 2.15 -3.07
N LEU A 78 21.27 2.83 -2.16
CA LEU A 78 22.72 2.88 -2.21
C LEU A 78 23.16 1.44 -1.95
N GLU A 79 23.72 0.77 -2.95
CA GLU A 79 24.60 -0.36 -2.66
C GLU A 79 25.65 0.18 -1.69
N SER A 80 25.59 -0.24 -0.42
CA SER A 80 26.70 0.00 0.50
C SER A 80 27.92 -0.74 -0.07
N PRO A 81 29.07 -0.06 -0.21
CA PRO A 81 30.30 -0.66 -0.75
C PRO A 81 30.82 -1.82 0.10
#